data_AF-A0A1Y2LAD5-F1
#
_entry.id   AF-A0A1Y2LAD5-F1
#
_cell.length_a   1.000
_cell.length_b   1.000
_cell.length_c   1.000
_cell.angle_alpha   90.00
_cell.angle_beta   90.00
_cell.angle_gamma   90.00
#
_symmetry.space_group_name_H-M   'P 1'
#
loop_
_entity.id
_entity.type
_entity.pdbx_description
1 polymer ?
#
loop_
_entity_poly.entity_id
_entity_poly.type
_entity_poly.pdbx_seq_one_letter_code
_entity_poly.pdbx_strand_id
1 'polypeptide(L)'
;MNKPTRERKLELEHKVFKSFEECHFQKSDLSDEALFVLQMAEGSVVSLPLGAICKEFGIDPDSKDGELIELVDKALNYVNVLRPGDDLPLEVLTGEASWHVDEDHRAIAYNRLTMQLVTWMSGNEELITDPDQLMQIAEDPGTKKKINQAFDEVAEKLNIGHDNREEVVNLVHQVAEELSYVETLRDKYRDVKKIDKKLQELRRIYAHEKGVLETVTQSIRLIDDAMKKFETSFDEIDANTGEIMSVLRNFTSQRQYIRNKRDDLYRRLRAWEPLFERWNTMELERGTPAVKLVRDTYQFLAPRFMKVKQWLLMTKVQDGIVAGQNFKNEEDRMGALKGKMMQW
;
A
#
# COMPACT_ATOMS: atom_id res chain seq x y z
N MET A 1 -17.36 27.62 -7.47
CA MET A 1 -16.16 28.47 -7.28
C MET A 1 -14.94 27.57 -7.27
N ASN A 2 -14.17 27.53 -8.36
CA ASN A 2 -12.90 26.80 -8.42
C ASN A 2 -11.89 27.50 -7.49
N LYS A 3 -11.50 26.84 -6.40
CA LYS A 3 -10.22 27.17 -5.76
C LYS A 3 -9.12 26.69 -6.72
N PRO A 4 -8.05 27.48 -6.95
CA PRO A 4 -6.97 27.04 -7.81
C PRO A 4 -6.30 25.85 -7.12
N THR A 5 -6.25 24.72 -7.83
CA THR A 5 -5.31 23.63 -7.56
C THR A 5 -3.94 24.30 -7.41
N ARG A 6 -3.39 24.36 -6.19
CA ARG A 6 -2.07 24.97 -5.99
C ARG A 6 -1.03 23.97 -6.47
N GLU A 7 -0.86 23.89 -7.78
CA GLU A 7 0.27 23.24 -8.43
C GLU A 7 1.55 23.79 -7.79
N ARG A 8 2.28 22.93 -7.07
CA ARG A 8 3.60 23.26 -6.51
C ARG A 8 4.63 22.46 -7.28
N LYS A 9 5.45 23.15 -8.06
CA LYS A 9 6.53 22.54 -8.82
C LYS A 9 7.72 22.19 -7.94
N LEU A 10 8.42 21.12 -8.31
CA LEU A 10 9.69 20.75 -7.70
C LEU A 10 10.82 21.64 -8.22
N GLU A 11 10.91 22.85 -7.69
CA GLU A 11 11.96 23.82 -8.04
C GLU A 11 13.04 23.87 -6.95
N LEU A 12 14.03 22.98 -7.06
CA LEU A 12 15.19 22.97 -6.16
C LEU A 12 16.16 24.10 -6.55
N GLU A 13 16.70 24.84 -5.59
CA GLU A 13 17.63 25.96 -5.82
C GLU A 13 19.10 25.49 -5.92
N HIS A 14 19.47 24.44 -5.19
CA HIS A 14 20.84 23.96 -5.05
C HIS A 14 21.43 23.41 -6.35
N LYS A 15 22.69 23.78 -6.64
CA LYS A 15 23.37 23.47 -7.92
C LYS A 15 23.48 21.98 -8.19
N VAL A 16 23.59 21.14 -7.15
CA VAL A 16 23.70 19.68 -7.32
C VAL A 16 22.54 19.08 -8.12
N PHE A 17 21.33 19.63 -7.98
CA PHE A 17 20.13 19.16 -8.67
C PHE A 17 19.92 19.81 -10.04
N LYS A 18 20.68 20.87 -10.38
CA LYS A 18 20.60 21.59 -11.66
C LYS A 18 21.77 21.30 -12.60
N SER A 19 22.85 20.70 -12.09
CA SER A 19 24.10 20.54 -12.83
C SER A 19 24.07 19.37 -13.82
N PHE A 20 23.05 18.52 -13.75
CA PHE A 20 22.91 17.33 -14.58
C PHE A 20 21.68 17.46 -15.48
N GLU A 21 21.86 17.29 -16.79
CA GLU A 21 20.78 17.39 -17.78
C GLU A 21 19.76 16.25 -17.64
N GLU A 22 20.22 15.04 -17.33
CA GLU A 22 19.38 13.87 -17.09
C GLU A 22 19.50 13.41 -15.64
N CYS A 23 18.65 13.97 -14.79
CA CYS A 23 18.48 13.52 -13.42
C CYS A 23 17.01 13.36 -13.03
N HIS A 24 16.76 12.47 -12.07
CA HIS A 24 15.43 12.23 -11.51
C HIS A 24 15.52 11.64 -10.11
N PHE A 25 14.41 11.68 -9.39
CA PHE A 25 14.23 11.03 -8.10
C PHE A 25 13.41 9.76 -8.29
N GLN A 26 13.76 8.69 -7.58
CA GLN A 26 12.98 7.46 -7.52
C GLN A 26 13.17 6.78 -6.17
N LYS A 27 12.22 5.94 -5.74
CA LYS A 27 12.40 5.13 -4.55
C LYS A 27 13.27 3.89 -4.83
N SER A 28 14.06 3.48 -3.84
CA SER A 28 14.77 2.22 -3.87
C SER A 28 13.82 1.04 -3.65
N ASP A 29 13.85 0.03 -4.53
CA ASP A 29 13.08 -1.21 -4.38
C ASP A 29 13.45 -2.03 -3.14
N LEU A 30 14.66 -1.83 -2.58
CA LEU A 30 15.21 -2.59 -1.46
C LEU A 30 15.10 -1.86 -0.12
N SER A 31 15.66 -0.65 -0.02
CA SER A 31 15.67 0.14 1.23
C SER A 31 14.44 1.03 1.46
N ASP A 32 13.56 1.19 0.47
CA ASP A 32 12.43 2.13 0.52
C ASP A 32 12.85 3.61 0.71
N GLU A 33 14.12 3.94 0.50
CA GLU A 33 14.66 5.31 0.58
C GLU A 33 14.55 6.03 -0.77
N ALA A 34 14.33 7.35 -0.74
CA ALA A 34 14.45 8.18 -1.93
C ALA A 34 15.91 8.23 -2.44
N LEU A 35 16.06 7.99 -3.74
CA LEU A 35 17.32 8.05 -4.47
C LEU A 35 17.29 9.22 -5.44
N PHE A 36 18.42 9.91 -5.57
CA PHE A 36 18.71 10.78 -6.69
C PHE A 36 19.50 9.99 -7.74
N VAL A 37 18.95 9.90 -8.93
CA VAL A 37 19.51 9.17 -10.06
C VAL A 37 19.97 10.16 -11.11
N LEU A 38 21.20 9.99 -11.57
CA LEU A 38 21.79 10.85 -12.58
C LEU A 38 22.55 10.03 -13.61
N GLN A 39 22.52 10.49 -14.86
CA GLN A 39 23.28 9.90 -15.94
C GLN A 39 24.61 10.63 -16.10
N MET A 40 25.71 9.86 -16.14
CA MET A 40 27.06 10.36 -16.36
C MET A 40 27.45 10.28 -17.84
N ALA A 41 28.50 10.99 -18.24
CA ALA A 41 28.94 11.20 -19.64
C ALA A 41 29.26 9.93 -20.45
N GLU A 42 29.28 8.74 -19.84
CA GLU A 42 29.55 7.45 -20.50
C GLU A 42 28.34 6.50 -20.47
N GLY A 43 27.12 7.01 -20.23
CA GLY A 43 25.91 6.20 -20.11
C GLY A 43 25.82 5.40 -18.81
N SER A 44 26.76 5.62 -17.89
CA SER A 44 26.71 5.05 -16.54
C SER A 44 25.66 5.81 -15.71
N VAL A 45 24.74 5.07 -15.11
CA VAL A 45 23.71 5.61 -14.21
C VAL A 45 24.19 5.46 -12.78
N VAL A 46 24.18 6.57 -12.03
CA VAL A 46 24.55 6.59 -10.61
C VAL A 46 23.31 6.88 -9.79
N SER A 47 23.07 6.05 -8.77
CA SER A 47 21.97 6.22 -7.82
C SER A 47 22.52 6.51 -6.43
N LEU A 48 22.15 7.65 -5.85
CA LEU A 48 22.65 8.13 -4.58
C LEU A 48 21.49 8.33 -3.59
N PRO A 49 21.59 7.84 -2.34
CA PRO A 49 20.58 8.13 -1.33
C PRO A 49 20.43 9.63 -1.09
N LEU A 50 19.20 10.14 -1.16
CA LEU A 50 18.93 11.57 -1.08
C LEU A 50 19.36 12.16 0.26
N GLY A 51 19.16 11.42 1.36
CA GLY A 51 19.63 11.80 2.69
C GLY A 51 21.16 11.90 2.81
N ALA A 52 21.92 11.13 2.03
CA ALA A 52 23.38 11.26 1.98
C ALA A 52 23.79 12.53 1.23
N ILE A 53 23.13 12.84 0.10
CA ILE A 53 23.37 14.09 -0.64
C ILE A 53 23.12 15.31 0.25
N CYS A 54 22.02 15.37 0.98
CA CYS A 54 21.74 16.51 1.87
C CYS A 54 22.84 16.73 2.90
N LYS A 55 23.39 15.65 3.48
CA LYS A 55 24.48 15.71 4.46
C LYS A 55 25.78 16.16 3.83
N GLU A 56 26.18 15.57 2.70
CA GLU A 56 27.45 15.87 2.02
C GLU A 56 27.49 17.29 1.46
N PHE A 57 26.37 17.78 0.93
CA PHE A 57 26.28 19.13 0.37
C PHE A 57 25.81 20.20 1.39
N GLY A 58 25.57 19.82 2.65
CA GLY A 58 25.18 20.74 3.71
C GLY A 58 23.83 21.42 3.46
N ILE A 59 22.88 20.71 2.87
CA ILE A 59 21.53 21.23 2.64
C ILE A 59 20.79 21.24 3.97
N ASP A 60 20.46 22.43 4.43
CA ASP A 60 19.72 22.66 5.68
C ASP A 60 18.28 22.10 5.55
N PRO A 61 17.83 21.20 6.46
CA PRO A 61 16.46 20.68 6.46
C PRO A 61 15.38 21.78 6.53
N ASP A 62 15.67 22.91 7.19
CA ASP A 62 14.73 24.03 7.34
C ASP A 62 14.81 25.02 6.17
N SER A 63 15.67 24.76 5.18
CA SER A 63 15.70 25.55 3.94
C SER A 63 14.58 25.14 2.99
N LYS A 64 14.28 25.99 2.00
CA LYS A 64 13.31 25.65 0.94
C LYS A 64 13.63 24.33 0.23
N ASP A 65 14.91 24.07 -0.02
CA ASP A 65 15.35 22.82 -0.65
C ASP A 65 15.21 21.64 0.30
N GLY A 66 15.49 21.83 1.59
CA GLY A 66 15.23 20.83 2.64
C GLY A 66 13.76 20.41 2.69
N GLU A 67 12.86 21.39 2.73
CA GLU A 67 11.41 21.16 2.69
C GLU A 67 10.98 20.42 1.40
N LEU A 68 11.45 20.88 0.24
CA LEU A 68 11.11 20.25 -1.05
C LEU A 68 11.65 18.82 -1.13
N ILE A 69 12.84 18.55 -0.60
CA ILE A 69 13.43 17.21 -0.55
C ILE A 69 12.61 16.27 0.34
N GLU A 70 12.12 16.75 1.49
CA GLU A 70 11.20 15.96 2.32
C GLU A 70 9.89 15.66 1.57
N LEU A 71 9.38 16.64 0.79
CA LEU A 71 8.22 16.44 -0.07
C LEU A 71 8.50 15.46 -1.22
N VAL A 72 9.72 15.41 -1.76
CA VAL A 72 10.13 14.41 -2.77
C VAL A 72 10.03 13.00 -2.21
N ASP A 73 10.58 12.75 -1.01
CA ASP A 73 10.51 11.43 -0.38
C ASP A 73 9.04 10.98 -0.16
N LYS A 74 8.18 11.92 0.26
CA LYS A 74 6.74 11.69 0.37
C LYS A 74 6.09 11.46 -0.99
N ALA A 75 6.42 12.24 -2.01
CA ALA A 75 5.86 12.17 -3.36
C ALA A 75 6.17 10.84 -4.06
N LEU A 76 7.39 10.31 -3.87
CA LEU A 76 7.80 9.02 -4.43
C LEU A 76 7.03 7.83 -3.87
N ASN A 77 6.19 8.01 -2.85
CA ASN A 77 5.21 7.01 -2.45
C ASN A 77 4.02 6.89 -3.43
N TYR A 78 3.81 7.91 -4.27
CA TYR A 78 2.67 8.05 -5.16
C TYR A 78 3.07 8.01 -6.63
N VAL A 79 4.29 8.43 -6.97
CA VAL A 79 4.85 8.40 -8.33
C VAL A 79 6.15 7.57 -8.41
N ASN A 80 6.43 6.99 -9.58
CA ASN A 80 7.66 6.18 -9.78
C ASN A 80 8.91 7.04 -9.88
N VAL A 81 8.76 8.15 -10.60
CA VAL A 81 9.85 9.03 -10.98
C VAL A 81 9.34 10.46 -10.82
N LEU A 82 10.17 11.32 -10.24
CA LEU A 82 9.92 12.75 -10.15
C LEU A 82 11.15 13.48 -10.67
N ARG A 83 10.98 14.43 -11.59
CA ARG A 83 12.06 15.23 -12.16
C ARG A 83 12.02 16.65 -11.60
N PRO A 84 13.17 17.34 -11.49
CA PRO A 84 13.17 18.77 -11.23
C PRO A 84 12.27 19.50 -12.25
N GLY A 85 11.34 20.32 -11.74
CA GLY A 85 10.33 21.03 -12.53
C GLY A 85 8.97 20.34 -12.67
N ASP A 86 8.86 19.06 -12.28
CA ASP A 86 7.58 18.33 -12.26
C ASP A 86 6.65 18.88 -11.17
N ASP A 87 5.34 18.69 -11.36
CA ASP A 87 4.34 19.01 -10.35
C ASP A 87 4.34 17.98 -9.23
N LEU A 88 4.31 18.44 -7.97
CA LEU A 88 4.19 17.56 -6.82
C LEU A 88 2.79 16.92 -6.76
N PRO A 89 2.67 15.62 -6.42
CA PRO A 89 1.38 14.94 -6.29
C PRO A 89 0.47 15.62 -5.25
N LEU A 90 -0.83 15.67 -5.56
CA LEU A 90 -1.83 16.28 -4.70
C LEU A 90 -1.93 15.58 -3.34
N GLU A 91 -1.58 14.30 -3.25
CA GLU A 91 -1.58 13.54 -1.99
C GLU A 91 -0.63 14.16 -0.97
N VAL A 92 0.46 14.76 -1.44
CA VAL A 92 1.45 15.42 -0.58
C VAL A 92 1.04 16.87 -0.27
N LEU A 93 0.37 17.54 -1.21
CA LEU A 93 0.01 18.96 -1.09
C LEU A 93 -1.30 19.19 -0.32
N THR A 94 -2.33 18.43 -0.64
CA THR A 94 -3.71 18.60 -0.15
C THR A 94 -4.31 17.32 0.45
N GLY A 95 -3.64 16.17 0.29
CA GLY A 95 -4.17 14.86 0.64
C GLY A 95 -5.26 14.35 -0.32
N GLU A 96 -5.48 15.05 -1.43
CA GLU A 96 -6.37 14.59 -2.49
C GLU A 96 -5.65 13.57 -3.35
N ALA A 97 -6.36 12.55 -3.81
CA ALA A 97 -5.79 11.58 -4.73
C ALA A 97 -5.60 12.21 -6.12
N SER A 98 -4.45 11.97 -6.74
CA SER A 98 -4.09 12.47 -8.08
C SER A 98 -4.60 11.57 -9.20
N TRP A 99 -5.27 10.46 -8.88
CA TRP A 99 -5.71 9.44 -9.83
C TRP A 99 -7.23 9.42 -9.96
N HIS A 100 -7.74 8.89 -11.08
CA HIS A 100 -9.17 8.95 -11.40
C HIS A 100 -9.93 7.73 -10.87
N VAL A 101 -11.21 7.95 -10.50
CA VAL A 101 -12.14 6.91 -10.08
C VAL A 101 -13.29 6.81 -11.07
N ASP A 102 -13.56 5.59 -11.51
CA ASP A 102 -14.68 5.31 -12.42
C ASP A 102 -16.04 5.50 -11.74
N GLU A 103 -17.06 5.85 -12.53
CA GLU A 103 -18.42 6.10 -12.02
C GLU A 103 -19.02 4.88 -11.29
N ASP A 104 -18.71 3.66 -11.74
CA ASP A 104 -19.19 2.44 -11.09
C ASP A 104 -18.69 2.35 -9.64
N HIS A 105 -17.43 2.69 -9.39
CA HIS A 105 -16.86 2.72 -8.04
C HIS A 105 -17.48 3.83 -7.17
N ARG A 106 -17.80 4.99 -7.76
CA ARG A 106 -18.56 6.05 -7.06
C ARG A 106 -19.95 5.58 -6.67
N ALA A 107 -20.65 4.90 -7.58
CA ALA A 107 -21.97 4.35 -7.32
C ALA A 107 -21.93 3.31 -6.19
N ILE A 108 -20.95 2.40 -6.19
CA ILE A 108 -20.76 1.40 -5.12
C ILE A 108 -20.54 2.08 -3.78
N ALA A 109 -19.62 3.06 -3.71
CA ALA A 109 -19.31 3.76 -2.47
C ALA A 109 -20.53 4.52 -1.91
N TYR A 110 -21.25 5.23 -2.78
CA TYR A 110 -22.46 5.95 -2.39
C TYR A 110 -23.57 5.01 -1.91
N ASN A 111 -23.82 3.92 -2.64
CA ASN A 111 -24.79 2.90 -2.26
C ASN A 111 -24.41 2.22 -0.93
N ARG A 112 -23.13 1.99 -0.67
CA ARG A 112 -22.68 1.43 0.61
C ARG A 112 -23.01 2.37 1.78
N LEU A 113 -22.67 3.65 1.67
CA LEU A 113 -22.95 4.62 2.74
C LEU A 113 -24.46 4.79 2.98
N THR A 114 -25.25 4.90 1.91
CA THR A 114 -26.71 5.04 2.04
C THR A 114 -27.35 3.80 2.63
N MET A 115 -26.85 2.60 2.32
CA MET A 115 -27.29 1.38 2.98
C MET A 115 -26.89 1.35 4.46
N GLN A 116 -25.68 1.80 4.81
CA GLN A 116 -25.27 1.92 6.23
C GLN A 116 -26.20 2.87 7.01
N LEU A 117 -26.68 3.96 6.40
CA LEU A 117 -27.67 4.85 7.00
C LEU A 117 -29.02 4.14 7.25
N VAL A 118 -29.50 3.37 6.27
CA VAL A 118 -30.75 2.61 6.42
C VAL A 118 -30.64 1.52 7.49
N THR A 119 -29.50 0.84 7.52
CA THR A 119 -29.15 -0.19 8.51
C THR A 119 -29.12 0.40 9.92
N TRP A 120 -28.45 1.55 10.09
CA TRP A 120 -28.45 2.32 11.33
C TRP A 120 -29.85 2.76 11.79
N MET A 121 -30.68 3.28 10.87
CA MET A 121 -32.04 3.71 11.16
C MET A 121 -32.93 2.53 11.60
N SER A 122 -32.79 1.38 10.93
CA SER A 122 -33.60 0.19 11.18
C SER A 122 -33.14 -0.61 12.41
N GLY A 123 -31.94 -0.32 12.93
CA GLY A 123 -31.32 -1.07 14.03
C GLY A 123 -30.86 -2.48 13.65
N ASN A 124 -30.80 -2.80 12.35
CA ASN A 124 -30.16 -4.03 11.87
C ASN A 124 -28.65 -3.79 11.83
N GLU A 125 -27.83 -4.79 12.11
CA GLU A 125 -26.35 -4.69 12.09
C GLU A 125 -25.71 -5.38 10.87
N GLU A 126 -26.52 -5.89 9.95
CA GLU A 126 -25.99 -6.63 8.80
C GLU A 126 -25.34 -5.67 7.79
N LEU A 127 -23.99 -5.70 7.76
CA LEU A 127 -23.17 -4.97 6.80
C LEU A 127 -23.11 -5.74 5.48
N ILE A 128 -23.63 -5.13 4.41
CA ILE A 128 -23.53 -5.68 3.07
C ILE A 128 -22.19 -5.22 2.47
N THR A 129 -21.27 -6.15 2.28
CA THR A 129 -19.92 -5.87 1.76
C THR A 129 -19.77 -6.18 0.27
N ASP A 130 -20.67 -7.00 -0.29
CA ASP A 130 -20.65 -7.37 -1.70
C ASP A 130 -21.20 -6.25 -2.60
N PRO A 131 -20.44 -5.76 -3.60
CA PRO A 131 -20.88 -4.66 -4.47
C PRO A 131 -22.11 -5.00 -5.33
N ASP A 132 -22.23 -6.23 -5.82
CA ASP A 132 -23.32 -6.62 -6.72
C ASP A 132 -24.64 -6.70 -5.95
N GLN A 133 -24.60 -7.28 -4.74
CA GLN A 133 -25.74 -7.27 -3.81
C GLN A 133 -26.15 -5.85 -3.41
N LEU A 134 -25.17 -4.98 -3.14
CA LEU A 134 -25.42 -3.57 -2.79
C LEU A 134 -26.18 -2.83 -3.89
N MET A 135 -25.75 -2.96 -5.16
CA MET A 135 -26.42 -2.29 -6.28
C MET A 135 -27.87 -2.77 -6.44
N GLN A 136 -28.11 -4.08 -6.38
CA GLN A 136 -29.45 -4.64 -6.53
C GLN A 136 -30.41 -4.14 -5.45
N ILE A 137 -29.95 -4.07 -4.19
CA ILE A 137 -30.77 -3.64 -3.07
C ILE A 137 -31.02 -2.13 -3.10
N ALA A 138 -30.03 -1.33 -3.50
CA ALA A 138 -30.14 0.13 -3.60
C ALA A 138 -31.11 0.58 -4.71
N GLU A 139 -31.28 -0.22 -5.76
CA GLU A 139 -32.21 0.09 -6.85
C GLU A 139 -33.69 -0.12 -6.48
N ASP A 140 -33.98 -0.91 -5.44
CA ASP A 140 -35.35 -1.20 -5.01
C ASP A 140 -36.11 0.07 -4.57
N PRO A 141 -37.33 0.32 -5.08
CA PRO A 141 -38.12 1.50 -4.74
C PRO A 141 -38.43 1.65 -3.24
N GLY A 142 -38.57 0.54 -2.52
CA GLY A 142 -38.76 0.52 -1.07
C GLY A 142 -37.51 0.98 -0.33
N THR A 143 -36.34 0.48 -0.75
CA THR A 143 -35.04 0.91 -0.20
C THR A 143 -34.80 2.40 -0.43
N LYS A 144 -35.06 2.93 -1.64
CA LYS A 144 -34.90 4.37 -1.93
C LYS A 144 -35.74 5.27 -1.02
N LYS A 145 -36.96 4.84 -0.68
CA LYS A 145 -37.80 5.57 0.30
C LYS A 145 -37.19 5.55 1.70
N LYS A 146 -36.66 4.40 2.14
CA LYS A 146 -35.96 4.28 3.44
C LYS A 146 -34.70 5.13 3.50
N ILE A 147 -33.91 5.17 2.41
CA ILE A 147 -32.73 6.05 2.31
C ILE A 147 -33.16 7.51 2.51
N ASN A 148 -34.24 7.93 1.86
CA ASN A 148 -34.74 9.30 2.01
C ASN A 148 -35.17 9.62 3.44
N GLN A 149 -35.84 8.69 4.13
CA GLN A 149 -36.22 8.86 5.54
C GLN A 149 -34.99 8.90 6.45
N ALA A 150 -33.97 8.07 6.19
CA ALA A 150 -32.75 8.05 6.97
C ALA A 150 -32.02 9.40 6.93
N PHE A 151 -31.99 10.09 5.79
CA PHE A 151 -31.42 11.44 5.71
C PHE A 151 -32.14 12.46 6.61
N ASP A 152 -33.47 12.40 6.67
CA ASP A 152 -34.27 13.29 7.51
C ASP A 152 -33.97 13.06 9.00
N GLU A 153 -33.94 11.79 9.43
CA GLU A 153 -33.63 11.42 10.82
C GLU A 153 -32.19 11.80 11.23
N VAL A 154 -31.23 11.69 10.31
CA VAL A 154 -29.84 12.08 10.57
C VAL A 154 -29.74 13.60 10.75
N ALA A 155 -30.43 14.39 9.93
CA ALA A 155 -30.42 15.85 10.04
C ALA A 155 -30.96 16.30 11.42
N GLU A 156 -32.02 15.65 11.92
CA GLU A 156 -32.53 15.86 13.26
C GLU A 156 -31.49 15.49 14.33
N LYS A 157 -30.87 14.31 14.26
CA LYS A 157 -29.89 13.86 15.27
C LYS A 157 -28.54 14.56 15.25
N LEU A 158 -28.22 15.27 14.16
CA LEU A 158 -27.05 16.15 14.06
C LEU A 158 -27.36 17.58 14.53
N ASN A 159 -28.60 17.89 14.94
CA ASN A 159 -29.07 19.22 15.33
C ASN A 159 -28.86 20.30 14.25
N ILE A 160 -28.80 19.89 12.97
CA ILE A 160 -28.65 20.81 11.84
C ILE A 160 -30.04 21.34 11.41
N GLY A 161 -31.12 20.68 11.86
CA GLY A 161 -32.50 21.03 11.57
C GLY A 161 -33.00 20.31 10.30
N HIS A 162 -34.27 19.92 10.29
CA HIS A 162 -34.87 19.12 9.21
C HIS A 162 -34.78 19.80 7.83
N ASP A 163 -34.78 21.14 7.80
CA ASP A 163 -34.67 21.93 6.56
C ASP A 163 -33.27 21.90 5.92
N ASN A 164 -32.24 21.44 6.67
CA ASN A 164 -30.85 21.37 6.19
C ASN A 164 -30.44 19.94 5.79
N ARG A 165 -31.40 19.11 5.39
CA ARG A 165 -31.17 17.77 4.82
C ARG A 165 -30.11 17.77 3.71
N GLU A 166 -30.08 18.79 2.87
CA GLU A 166 -29.09 18.92 1.79
C GLU A 166 -27.65 18.95 2.32
N GLU A 167 -27.41 19.48 3.52
CA GLU A 167 -26.08 19.49 4.13
C GLU A 167 -25.62 18.07 4.50
N VAL A 168 -26.53 17.26 5.03
CA VAL A 168 -26.24 15.83 5.31
C VAL A 168 -25.96 15.06 4.03
N VAL A 169 -26.76 15.30 2.98
CA VAL A 169 -26.55 14.69 1.66
C VAL A 169 -25.18 15.09 1.11
N ASN A 170 -24.79 16.35 1.23
CA ASN A 170 -23.47 16.84 0.81
C ASN A 170 -22.31 16.21 1.61
N LEU A 171 -22.47 16.00 2.92
CA LEU A 171 -21.47 15.30 3.73
C LEU A 171 -21.33 13.84 3.28
N VAL A 172 -22.46 13.16 3.07
CA VAL A 172 -22.46 11.77 2.59
C VAL A 172 -21.81 11.66 1.21
N HIS A 173 -22.09 12.58 0.28
CA HIS A 173 -21.40 12.61 -1.02
C HIS A 173 -19.90 12.80 -0.87
N GLN A 174 -19.44 13.67 0.04
CA GLN A 174 -18.01 13.85 0.26
C GLN A 174 -17.34 12.61 0.86
N VAL A 175 -18.00 11.90 1.78
CA VAL A 175 -17.47 10.62 2.29
C VAL A 175 -17.50 9.55 1.20
N ALA A 176 -18.58 9.50 0.40
CA ALA A 176 -18.72 8.56 -0.71
C ALA A 176 -17.60 8.75 -1.73
N GLU A 177 -17.25 10.00 -2.02
CA GLU A 177 -16.15 10.32 -2.93
C GLU A 177 -14.83 9.76 -2.42
N GLU A 178 -14.49 9.95 -1.14
CA GLU A 178 -13.25 9.38 -0.59
C GLU A 178 -13.27 7.84 -0.56
N LEU A 179 -14.42 7.23 -0.30
CA LEU A 179 -14.59 5.78 -0.33
C LEU A 179 -14.56 5.20 -1.75
N SER A 180 -14.92 5.97 -2.78
CA SER A 180 -14.86 5.53 -4.17
C SER A 180 -13.44 5.13 -4.59
N TYR A 181 -12.44 5.86 -4.10
CA TYR A 181 -11.03 5.47 -4.25
C TYR A 181 -10.75 4.14 -3.56
N VAL A 182 -11.29 3.91 -2.37
CA VAL A 182 -11.12 2.62 -1.69
C VAL A 182 -11.78 1.49 -2.48
N GLU A 183 -12.91 1.73 -3.15
CA GLU A 183 -13.53 0.75 -4.05
C GLU A 183 -12.64 0.42 -5.26
N THR A 184 -12.00 1.41 -5.87
CA THR A 184 -11.02 1.13 -6.95
C THR A 184 -9.85 0.28 -6.44
N LEU A 185 -9.40 0.50 -5.20
CA LEU A 185 -8.37 -0.32 -4.59
C LEU A 185 -8.86 -1.74 -4.27
N ARG A 186 -10.15 -1.92 -3.92
CA ARG A 186 -10.77 -3.24 -3.78
C ARG A 186 -10.78 -3.99 -5.10
N ASP A 187 -11.07 -3.31 -6.21
CA ASP A 187 -11.03 -3.94 -7.52
C ASP A 187 -9.60 -4.35 -7.91
N LYS A 188 -8.61 -3.46 -7.73
CA LYS A 188 -7.18 -3.82 -7.89
C LYS A 188 -6.75 -4.98 -6.99
N TYR A 189 -7.26 -5.05 -5.75
CA TYR A 189 -6.98 -6.17 -4.84
C TYR A 189 -7.50 -7.51 -5.38
N ARG A 190 -8.55 -7.53 -6.22
CA ARG A 190 -9.00 -8.76 -6.89
C ARG A 190 -7.92 -9.35 -7.79
N ASP A 191 -7.03 -8.54 -8.35
CA ASP A 191 -5.91 -9.05 -9.15
C ASP A 191 -4.87 -9.78 -8.29
N VAL A 192 -4.66 -9.35 -7.03
CA VAL A 192 -3.86 -10.12 -6.06
C VAL A 192 -4.49 -11.49 -5.83
N LYS A 193 -5.82 -11.55 -5.66
CA LYS A 193 -6.57 -12.82 -5.52
C LYS A 193 -6.46 -13.69 -6.78
N LYS A 194 -6.43 -13.10 -7.98
CA LYS A 194 -6.21 -13.84 -9.23
C LYS A 194 -4.81 -14.46 -9.26
N ILE A 195 -3.77 -13.75 -8.82
CA ILE A 195 -2.41 -14.30 -8.72
C ILE A 195 -2.38 -15.50 -7.78
N ASP A 196 -2.99 -15.41 -6.60
CA ASP A 196 -3.06 -16.56 -5.68
C ASP A 196 -3.75 -17.76 -6.34
N LYS A 197 -4.92 -17.57 -6.96
CA LYS A 197 -5.61 -18.65 -7.69
C LYS A 197 -4.71 -19.32 -8.74
N LYS A 198 -3.99 -18.51 -9.54
CA LYS A 198 -3.03 -19.02 -10.54
C LYS A 198 -1.89 -19.80 -9.87
N LEU A 199 -1.35 -19.34 -8.73
CA LEU A 199 -0.34 -20.06 -7.97
C LEU A 199 -0.86 -21.40 -7.42
N GLN A 200 -2.09 -21.45 -6.91
CA GLN A 200 -2.72 -22.69 -6.46
C GLN A 200 -2.87 -23.71 -7.61
N GLU A 201 -3.18 -23.23 -8.83
CA GLU A 201 -3.23 -24.09 -10.02
C GLU A 201 -1.84 -24.60 -10.41
N LEU A 202 -0.83 -23.71 -10.44
CA LEU A 202 0.56 -24.12 -10.70
C LEU A 202 1.06 -25.14 -9.66
N ARG A 203 0.66 -25.02 -8.40
CA ARG A 203 0.99 -26.00 -7.34
C ARG A 203 0.51 -27.40 -7.72
N ARG A 204 -0.66 -27.52 -8.37
CA ARG A 204 -1.20 -28.81 -8.85
C ARG A 204 -0.43 -29.29 -10.08
N ILE A 205 -0.14 -28.39 -11.03
CA ILE A 205 0.59 -28.70 -12.27
C ILE A 205 1.99 -29.25 -11.98
N TYR A 206 2.69 -28.66 -11.00
CA TYR A 206 4.05 -29.01 -10.59
C TYR A 206 4.15 -29.97 -9.40
N ALA A 207 3.08 -30.71 -9.08
CA ALA A 207 3.03 -31.58 -7.88
C ALA A 207 4.17 -32.61 -7.79
N HIS A 208 4.78 -33.00 -8.92
CA HIS A 208 5.87 -33.98 -8.97
C HIS A 208 7.27 -33.35 -9.09
N GLU A 209 7.37 -32.03 -9.24
CA GLU A 209 8.64 -31.29 -9.38
C GLU A 209 9.00 -30.59 -8.07
N LYS A 210 9.70 -31.31 -7.18
CA LYS A 210 9.94 -30.89 -5.79
C LYS A 210 10.46 -29.45 -5.63
N GLY A 211 11.43 -29.02 -6.44
CA GLY A 211 12.02 -27.69 -6.33
C GLY A 211 11.07 -26.56 -6.72
N VAL A 212 10.30 -26.74 -7.80
CA VAL A 212 9.29 -25.77 -8.22
C VAL A 212 8.13 -25.75 -7.23
N LEU A 213 7.67 -26.93 -6.79
CA LEU A 213 6.60 -27.08 -5.82
C LEU A 213 6.88 -26.36 -4.50
N GLU A 214 8.12 -26.45 -4.00
CA GLU A 214 8.54 -25.75 -2.78
C GLU A 214 8.43 -24.24 -2.95
N THR A 215 8.96 -23.71 -4.06
CA THR A 215 8.91 -22.27 -4.36
C THR A 215 7.46 -21.78 -4.51
N VAL A 216 6.61 -22.51 -5.25
CA VAL A 216 5.18 -22.18 -5.39
C VAL A 216 4.48 -22.17 -4.03
N THR A 217 4.71 -23.20 -3.21
CA THR A 217 4.09 -23.33 -1.88
C THR A 217 4.51 -22.18 -0.97
N GLN A 218 5.78 -21.77 -1.04
CA GLN A 218 6.27 -20.65 -0.26
C GLN A 218 5.69 -19.32 -0.74
N SER A 219 5.57 -19.09 -2.05
CA SER A 219 4.89 -17.92 -2.61
C SER A 219 3.43 -17.85 -2.16
N ILE A 220 2.70 -18.98 -2.16
CA ILE A 220 1.31 -19.08 -1.67
C ILE A 220 1.20 -18.62 -0.21
N ARG A 221 2.10 -19.11 0.66
CA ARG A 221 2.08 -18.70 2.08
C ARG A 221 2.31 -17.20 2.27
N LEU A 222 3.20 -16.62 1.47
CA LEU A 222 3.53 -15.20 1.58
C LEU A 222 2.40 -14.31 1.01
N ILE A 223 1.75 -14.74 -0.08
CA ILE A 223 0.59 -14.01 -0.62
C ILE A 223 -0.61 -14.12 0.32
N ASP A 224 -0.81 -15.25 1.01
CA ASP A 224 -1.83 -15.38 2.07
C ASP A 224 -1.62 -14.36 3.21
N ASP A 225 -0.38 -14.20 3.67
CA ASP A 225 -0.03 -13.20 4.68
C ASP A 225 -0.24 -11.76 4.16
N ALA A 226 0.00 -11.50 2.87
CA ALA A 226 -0.27 -10.21 2.24
C ALA A 226 -1.77 -9.93 2.13
N MET A 227 -2.55 -10.90 1.65
CA MET A 227 -4.01 -10.83 1.49
C MET A 227 -4.68 -10.52 2.82
N LYS A 228 -4.30 -11.18 3.91
CA LYS A 228 -4.80 -10.88 5.26
C LYS A 228 -4.57 -9.43 5.66
N LYS A 229 -3.39 -8.87 5.38
CA LYS A 229 -3.09 -7.46 5.70
C LYS A 229 -3.96 -6.49 4.90
N PHE A 230 -4.27 -6.81 3.64
CA PHE A 230 -5.18 -6.01 2.83
C PHE A 230 -6.62 -6.11 3.34
N GLU A 231 -7.10 -7.32 3.59
CA GLU A 231 -8.45 -7.58 4.13
C GLU A 231 -8.67 -6.87 5.45
N THR A 232 -7.74 -6.98 6.41
CA THR A 232 -7.81 -6.22 7.67
C THR A 232 -7.89 -4.72 7.45
N SER A 233 -7.18 -4.17 6.45
CA SER A 233 -7.23 -2.74 6.16
C SER A 233 -8.59 -2.32 5.57
N PHE A 234 -9.19 -3.14 4.71
CA PHE A 234 -10.54 -2.90 4.19
C PHE A 234 -11.59 -3.04 5.30
N ASP A 235 -11.48 -4.07 6.14
CA ASP A 235 -12.37 -4.31 7.28
C ASP A 235 -12.32 -3.14 8.28
N GLU A 236 -11.14 -2.59 8.55
CA GLU A 236 -10.98 -1.41 9.41
C GLU A 236 -11.66 -0.15 8.84
N ILE A 237 -11.66 0.02 7.51
CA ILE A 237 -12.38 1.12 6.84
C ILE A 237 -13.89 0.87 6.90
N ASP A 238 -14.33 -0.36 6.63
CA ASP A 238 -15.76 -0.71 6.64
C ASP A 238 -16.35 -0.65 8.05
N ALA A 239 -15.62 -1.08 9.07
CA ALA A 239 -16.03 -0.96 10.47
C ALA A 239 -16.14 0.51 10.90
N ASN A 240 -15.15 1.34 10.53
CA ASN A 240 -15.19 2.76 10.82
C ASN A 240 -16.35 3.49 10.11
N THR A 241 -16.66 3.11 8.87
CA THR A 241 -17.80 3.68 8.13
C THR A 241 -19.16 3.13 8.56
N GLY A 242 -19.20 1.91 9.09
CA GLY A 242 -20.40 1.31 9.70
C GLY A 242 -20.94 2.15 10.87
N GLU A 243 -20.08 2.85 11.60
CA GLU A 243 -20.48 3.87 12.59
C GLU A 243 -20.80 5.23 11.94
N ILE A 244 -21.69 5.23 10.95
CA ILE A 244 -21.95 6.37 10.06
C ILE A 244 -22.27 7.69 10.80
N MET A 245 -22.93 7.63 11.95
CA MET A 245 -23.19 8.83 12.77
C MET A 245 -21.91 9.43 13.37
N SER A 246 -20.96 8.60 13.78
CA SER A 246 -19.64 9.04 14.24
C SER A 246 -18.86 9.68 13.10
N VAL A 247 -18.96 9.09 11.89
CA VAL A 247 -18.37 9.62 10.67
C VAL A 247 -18.88 11.02 10.35
N LEU A 248 -20.20 11.20 10.32
CA LEU A 248 -20.82 12.48 9.97
C LEU A 248 -20.56 13.57 11.03
N ARG A 249 -20.57 13.22 12.33
CA ARG A 249 -20.25 14.18 13.41
C ARG A 249 -18.79 14.63 13.38
N ASN A 250 -17.87 13.72 13.06
CA ASN A 250 -16.43 13.98 13.08
C ASN A 250 -15.86 13.99 11.65
N PHE A 251 -16.61 14.56 10.71
CA PHE A 251 -16.34 14.46 9.27
C PHE A 251 -14.89 14.79 8.90
N THR A 252 -14.33 15.89 9.40
CA THR A 252 -12.97 16.31 9.03
C THR A 252 -11.90 15.29 9.44
N SER A 253 -11.96 14.77 10.68
CA SER A 253 -11.00 13.77 11.15
C SER A 253 -11.20 12.42 10.45
N GLN A 254 -12.45 12.04 10.18
CA GLN A 254 -12.80 10.77 9.55
C GLN A 254 -12.41 10.78 8.07
N ARG A 255 -12.61 11.91 7.39
CA ARG A 255 -12.10 12.14 6.03
C ARG A 255 -10.58 11.96 5.97
N GLN A 256 -9.84 12.57 6.90
CA GLN A 256 -8.39 12.40 6.94
C GLN A 256 -7.97 10.96 7.23
N TYR A 257 -8.69 10.27 8.13
CA TYR A 257 -8.46 8.85 8.41
C TYR A 257 -8.65 7.98 7.16
N ILE A 258 -9.75 8.15 6.43
CA ILE A 258 -10.02 7.43 5.18
C ILE A 258 -8.93 7.71 4.15
N ARG A 259 -8.52 8.97 3.97
CA ARG A 259 -7.41 9.35 3.07
C ARG A 259 -6.10 8.66 3.44
N ASN A 260 -5.74 8.67 4.73
CA ASN A 260 -4.52 8.02 5.19
C ASN A 260 -4.53 6.50 4.91
N LYS A 261 -5.68 5.83 5.14
CA LYS A 261 -5.85 4.41 4.86
C LYS A 261 -5.85 4.12 3.36
N ARG A 262 -6.53 4.93 2.57
CA ARG A 262 -6.53 4.89 1.09
C ARG A 262 -5.11 5.00 0.56
N ASP A 263 -4.35 5.99 1.00
CA ASP A 263 -3.00 6.25 0.52
C ASP A 263 -2.03 5.11 0.86
N ASP A 264 -2.13 4.57 2.07
CA ASP A 264 -1.36 3.40 2.49
C ASP A 264 -1.72 2.15 1.67
N LEU A 265 -3.01 1.89 1.44
CA LEU A 265 -3.48 0.81 0.56
C LEU A 265 -2.99 0.99 -0.87
N TYR A 266 -3.11 2.20 -1.42
CA TYR A 266 -2.65 2.56 -2.76
C TYR A 266 -1.17 2.27 -2.91
N ARG A 267 -0.32 2.76 -2.01
CA ARG A 267 1.12 2.51 -2.01
C ARG A 267 1.45 1.02 -1.99
N ARG A 268 0.79 0.27 -1.10
CA ARG A 268 1.00 -1.18 -0.96
C ARG A 268 0.56 -1.96 -2.19
N LEU A 269 -0.56 -1.59 -2.84
CA LEU A 269 -1.08 -2.25 -4.04
C LEU A 269 -0.31 -1.87 -5.31
N ARG A 270 0.13 -0.61 -5.43
CA ARG A 270 0.91 -0.11 -6.56
C ARG A 270 2.20 -0.91 -6.78
N ALA A 271 2.85 -1.33 -5.70
CA ALA A 271 4.04 -2.19 -5.78
C ALA A 271 3.79 -3.51 -6.54
N TRP A 272 2.54 -3.96 -6.68
CA TRP A 272 2.17 -5.19 -7.38
C TRP A 272 1.90 -4.98 -8.88
N GLU A 273 1.77 -3.74 -9.37
CA GLU A 273 1.44 -3.45 -10.77
C GLU A 273 2.33 -4.20 -11.78
N PRO A 274 3.67 -4.24 -11.62
CA PRO A 274 4.53 -5.01 -12.52
C PRO A 274 4.26 -6.52 -12.50
N LEU A 275 3.77 -7.06 -11.39
CA LEU A 275 3.37 -8.46 -11.31
C LEU A 275 2.00 -8.71 -11.94
N PHE A 276 1.04 -7.78 -11.80
CA PHE A 276 -0.28 -7.92 -12.41
C PHE A 276 -0.20 -8.07 -13.92
N GLU A 277 0.57 -7.21 -14.60
CA GLU A 277 0.76 -7.29 -16.06
C GLU A 277 1.28 -8.67 -16.49
N ARG A 278 2.34 -9.15 -15.83
CA ARG A 278 2.99 -10.42 -16.14
C ARG A 278 2.09 -11.62 -15.88
N TRP A 279 1.35 -11.60 -14.78
CA TRP A 279 0.43 -12.69 -14.43
C TRP A 279 -0.82 -12.68 -15.29
N ASN A 280 -1.30 -11.53 -15.75
CA ASN A 280 -2.48 -11.44 -16.63
C ASN A 280 -2.21 -12.08 -18.00
N THR A 281 -1.01 -11.92 -18.56
CA THR A 281 -0.63 -12.51 -19.85
C THR A 281 -0.14 -13.96 -19.75
N MET A 282 0.04 -14.49 -18.55
CA MET A 282 0.61 -15.83 -18.34
C MET A 282 -0.41 -16.94 -18.57
N GLU A 283 -0.05 -17.87 -19.46
CA GLU A 283 -0.73 -19.16 -19.65
C GLU A 283 -0.26 -20.20 -18.61
N LEU A 284 -1.20 -20.97 -18.06
CA LEU A 284 -0.93 -21.88 -16.95
C LEU A 284 -0.51 -23.25 -17.44
N GLU A 285 0.72 -23.33 -17.95
CA GLU A 285 1.30 -24.56 -18.48
C GLU A 285 2.66 -24.88 -17.84
N ARG A 286 3.12 -26.12 -18.06
CA ARG A 286 4.47 -26.52 -17.66
C ARG A 286 5.48 -25.85 -18.58
N GLY A 287 6.46 -25.17 -18.00
CA GLY A 287 7.51 -24.52 -18.76
C GLY A 287 8.35 -23.54 -17.97
N THR A 288 9.50 -23.20 -18.54
CA THR A 288 10.45 -22.21 -18.00
C THR A 288 9.81 -20.85 -17.70
N PRO A 289 8.87 -20.30 -18.51
CA PRO A 289 8.24 -19.01 -18.21
C PRO A 289 7.47 -19.03 -16.87
N ALA A 290 6.76 -20.11 -16.57
CA ALA A 290 5.98 -20.25 -15.34
C ALA A 290 6.90 -20.32 -14.11
N VAL A 291 7.96 -21.12 -14.21
CA VAL A 291 8.96 -21.26 -13.13
C VAL A 291 9.65 -19.92 -12.84
N LYS A 292 10.01 -19.16 -13.89
CA LYS A 292 10.61 -17.83 -13.74
C LYS A 292 9.64 -16.86 -13.07
N LEU A 293 8.38 -16.83 -13.49
CA LEU A 293 7.37 -15.93 -12.91
C LEU A 293 7.08 -16.26 -11.44
N VAL A 294 7.02 -17.54 -11.08
CA VAL A 294 6.89 -17.99 -9.69
C VAL A 294 8.07 -17.52 -8.84
N ARG A 295 9.30 -17.64 -9.34
CA ARG A 295 10.50 -17.19 -8.64
C ARG A 295 10.52 -15.68 -8.46
N ASP A 296 10.18 -14.93 -9.49
CA ASP A 296 10.15 -13.47 -9.43
C ASP A 296 9.04 -12.99 -8.45
N THR A 297 7.90 -13.69 -8.43
CA THR A 297 6.83 -13.47 -7.43
C THR A 297 7.33 -13.76 -6.02
N TYR A 298 8.07 -14.85 -5.81
CA TYR A 298 8.69 -15.15 -4.52
C TYR A 298 9.67 -14.05 -4.10
N GLN A 299 10.55 -13.58 -4.99
CA GLN A 299 11.50 -12.51 -4.72
C GLN A 299 10.83 -11.18 -4.38
N PHE A 300 9.68 -10.89 -4.98
CA PHE A 300 8.87 -9.74 -4.61
C PHE A 300 8.24 -9.88 -3.22
N LEU A 301 7.70 -11.05 -2.91
CA LEU A 301 6.96 -11.32 -1.66
C LEU A 301 7.87 -11.49 -0.45
N ALA A 302 9.00 -12.17 -0.60
CA ALA A 302 9.90 -12.53 0.48
C ALA A 302 10.33 -11.32 1.35
N PRO A 303 10.90 -10.23 0.82
CA PRO A 303 11.31 -9.10 1.65
C PRO A 303 10.14 -8.36 2.31
N ARG A 304 8.92 -8.46 1.76
CA ARG A 304 7.73 -7.71 2.21
C ARG A 304 6.90 -8.46 3.26
N PHE A 305 6.84 -9.79 3.15
CA PHE A 305 5.88 -10.60 3.91
C PHE A 305 6.51 -11.78 4.63
N MET A 306 7.78 -12.11 4.38
CA MET A 306 8.43 -13.15 5.15
C MET A 306 8.56 -12.67 6.58
N LYS A 307 7.77 -13.26 7.48
CA LYS A 307 7.96 -13.06 8.91
C LYS A 307 9.41 -13.43 9.18
N VAL A 308 10.18 -12.48 9.72
CA VAL A 308 11.50 -12.74 10.29
C VAL A 308 11.27 -13.67 11.48
N LYS A 309 11.00 -14.94 11.23
CA LYS A 309 11.29 -15.99 12.20
C LYS A 309 12.79 -15.88 12.35
N GLN A 310 13.26 -15.22 13.41
CA GLN A 310 14.00 -15.84 14.53
C GLN A 310 15.02 -16.95 14.18
N TRP A 311 15.45 -17.07 12.93
CA TRP A 311 16.40 -18.05 12.42
C TRP A 311 17.82 -17.57 12.66
N LEU A 312 18.05 -16.26 12.78
CA LEU A 312 19.32 -15.68 13.22
C LEU A 312 19.51 -15.69 14.75
N LEU A 313 18.43 -15.85 15.52
CA LEU A 313 18.52 -15.98 16.98
C LEU A 313 18.59 -17.44 17.41
N MET A 314 17.88 -18.39 16.77
CA MET A 314 18.03 -19.82 17.12
C MET A 314 19.35 -20.44 16.63
N THR A 315 19.92 -20.03 15.49
CA THR A 315 21.28 -20.47 15.13
C THR A 315 22.32 -19.84 16.05
N LYS A 316 22.22 -18.55 16.38
CA LYS A 316 23.13 -17.92 17.37
C LYS A 316 22.92 -18.41 18.81
N VAL A 317 21.72 -18.88 19.17
CA VAL A 317 21.44 -19.46 20.50
C VAL A 317 21.80 -20.95 20.54
N GLN A 318 21.70 -21.71 19.44
CA GLN A 318 22.28 -23.07 19.37
C GLN A 318 23.81 -23.04 19.28
N ASP A 319 24.39 -22.12 18.51
CA ASP A 319 25.85 -21.90 18.49
C ASP A 319 26.35 -21.24 19.79
N GLY A 320 25.51 -20.44 20.46
CA GLY A 320 25.82 -19.76 21.71
C GLY A 320 25.61 -20.61 22.96
N ILE A 321 24.75 -21.64 22.94
CA ILE A 321 24.53 -22.56 24.07
C ILE A 321 25.56 -23.71 24.07
N VAL A 322 26.16 -24.06 22.93
CA VAL A 322 27.28 -25.02 22.89
C VAL A 322 28.62 -24.37 23.29
N ALA A 323 28.71 -23.04 23.27
CA ALA A 323 29.90 -22.28 23.70
C ALA A 323 30.02 -22.10 25.23
N GLY A 324 29.37 -22.96 26.02
CA GLY A 324 29.48 -22.99 27.48
C GLY A 324 30.65 -23.85 28.01
N GLN A 325 31.79 -23.90 27.32
CA GLN A 325 33.01 -24.52 27.87
C GLN A 325 33.92 -23.43 28.44
N ASN A 326 33.90 -23.30 29.77
CA ASN A 326 34.92 -22.56 30.50
C ASN A 326 36.24 -23.33 30.43
N PHE A 327 37.13 -22.91 29.53
CA PHE A 327 38.50 -23.36 29.53
C PHE A 327 39.24 -22.67 30.67
N LYS A 328 39.85 -23.46 31.55
CA LYS A 328 40.49 -22.94 32.76
C LYS A 328 41.84 -22.28 32.48
N ASN A 329 42.50 -22.56 31.35
CA ASN A 329 43.78 -21.96 30.97
C ASN A 329 43.99 -21.88 29.44
N GLU A 330 44.91 -21.01 29.03
CA GLU A 330 45.16 -20.60 27.64
C GLU A 330 45.84 -21.72 26.80
N GLU A 331 46.56 -22.64 27.43
CA GLU A 331 47.14 -23.82 26.77
C GLU A 331 46.07 -24.82 26.28
N ASP A 332 44.98 -25.02 27.03
CA ASP A 332 43.88 -25.91 26.63
C ASP A 332 43.12 -25.36 25.42
N ARG A 333 42.99 -24.03 25.36
CA ARG A 333 42.33 -23.32 24.25
C ARG A 333 43.15 -23.42 22.96
N MET A 334 44.48 -23.34 23.06
CA MET A 334 45.40 -23.46 21.93
C MET A 334 45.55 -24.92 21.44
N GLY A 335 45.45 -25.90 22.33
CA GLY A 335 45.41 -27.33 21.96
C GLY A 335 44.17 -27.69 21.12
N ALA A 336 43.00 -27.19 21.51
CA ALA A 336 41.74 -27.43 20.79
C ALA A 336 41.70 -26.75 19.40
N LEU A 337 42.31 -25.58 19.26
CA LEU A 337 42.44 -24.86 17.98
C LEU A 337 43.42 -25.57 17.02
N LYS A 338 44.55 -26.08 17.52
CA LYS A 338 45.50 -26.87 16.71
C LYS A 338 44.89 -28.17 16.19
N GLY A 339 44.06 -28.85 16.99
CA GLY A 339 43.37 -30.08 16.56
C GLY A 339 42.37 -29.85 15.42
N LYS A 340 41.69 -28.69 15.39
CA LYS A 340 40.76 -28.34 14.29
C LYS A 340 41.47 -27.84 13.03
N MET A 341 42.66 -27.25 13.15
CA MET A 341 43.45 -26.79 11.99
C MET A 341 44.16 -27.93 11.24
N MET A 342 44.36 -29.10 11.83
CA MET A 342 44.96 -30.27 11.16
C MET A 342 43.95 -31.15 10.39
N GLN A 343 42.67 -30.79 10.38
CA GLN A 343 41.61 -31.54 9.66
C GLN A 343 41.13 -30.85 8.38
N TRP A 344 41.91 -29.92 7.83
CA TRP A 344 41.73 -29.35 6.49
C TRP A 344 42.91 -29.70 5.60
#